data_AF-A0A1G9HEY8-F1
#
_entry.id   AF-A0A1G9HEY8-F1
#
_cell.length_a   1.000
_cell.length_b   1.000
_cell.length_c   1.000
_cell.angle_alpha   90.00
_cell.angle_beta   90.00
_cell.angle_gamma   90.00
#
_symmetry.space_group_name_H-M   'P 1'
#
loop_
_entity.id
_entity.type
_entity.pdbx_description
1 polymer ?
#
loop_
_entity_poly.entity_id
_entity_poly.type
_entity_poly.pdbx_seq_one_letter_code
_entity_poly.pdbx_strand_id
1 'polypeptide(L)'
;DYMTLDRHFFSLTQILANDDWFQDLPEEYQAIVLEGGRRMSEAARRQTRIVREEGQNYLEEQGMEIYDPTPEEIDKFREATQEPVTDYVKDAVDDESWVDRIFEEADQALEELGYEEIGE
;
A
#
# COMPACT_ATOMS: atom_id res chain seq x y z
N ASP A 1 -16.51 19.32 -0.64
CA ASP A 1 -15.87 20.64 -0.43
C ASP A 1 -14.41 20.53 0.00
N TYR A 2 -14.01 19.57 0.85
CA TYR A 2 -12.62 19.41 1.29
C TYR A 2 -12.11 17.97 1.10
N MET A 3 -10.83 17.82 0.76
CA MET A 3 -10.10 16.55 0.76
C MET A 3 -8.70 16.75 1.34
N THR A 4 -8.26 15.83 2.20
CA THR A 4 -6.92 15.85 2.79
C THR A 4 -6.11 14.66 2.28
N LEU A 5 -4.90 14.90 1.79
CA LEU A 5 -3.96 13.87 1.33
C LEU A 5 -3.14 13.33 2.52
N ASP A 6 -3.82 12.69 3.47
CA ASP A 6 -3.27 12.23 4.75
C ASP A 6 -2.30 11.03 4.66
N ARG A 7 -2.22 10.35 3.50
CA ARG A 7 -1.36 9.19 3.24
C ARG A 7 -1.52 8.04 4.26
N HIS A 8 -2.70 7.90 4.87
CA HIS A 8 -2.91 6.99 6.01
C HIS A 8 -2.88 5.49 5.68
N PHE A 9 -3.04 5.09 4.41
CA PHE A 9 -3.09 3.67 4.03
C PHE A 9 -2.61 3.40 2.61
N PHE A 10 -1.81 2.34 2.47
CA PHE A 10 -1.47 1.79 1.17
C PHE A 10 -2.54 0.80 0.71
N SER A 11 -3.41 1.23 -0.21
CA SER A 11 -4.45 0.36 -0.77
C SER A 11 -3.83 -0.79 -1.56
N LEU A 12 -4.18 -2.02 -1.18
CA LEU A 12 -3.77 -3.24 -1.85
C LEU A 12 -4.88 -3.77 -2.78
N THR A 13 -4.47 -4.37 -3.89
CA THR A 13 -5.35 -5.15 -4.76
C THR A 13 -4.62 -6.42 -5.13
N GLN A 14 -5.27 -7.57 -4.91
CA GLN A 14 -4.67 -8.88 -5.07
C GLN A 14 -5.24 -9.58 -6.30
N ILE A 15 -4.39 -10.30 -7.02
CA ILE A 15 -4.81 -11.26 -8.03
C ILE A 15 -4.81 -12.61 -7.34
N LEU A 16 -5.97 -13.25 -7.30
CA LEU A 16 -6.14 -14.55 -6.67
C LEU A 16 -6.56 -15.57 -7.72
N ALA A 17 -6.01 -16.77 -7.60
CA ALA A 17 -6.39 -17.94 -8.37
C ALA A 17 -6.65 -19.11 -7.41
N ASN A 18 -7.44 -20.08 -7.85
CA ASN A 18 -7.59 -21.33 -7.12
C ASN A 18 -6.25 -22.10 -7.16
N ASP A 19 -5.80 -22.58 -6.00
CA ASP A 19 -4.50 -23.26 -5.88
C ASP A 19 -4.49 -24.59 -6.62
N ASP A 20 -5.49 -25.46 -6.41
CA ASP A 20 -5.58 -26.76 -7.10
C ASP A 20 -5.48 -26.61 -8.63
N TRP A 21 -6.24 -25.67 -9.20
CA TRP A 21 -6.16 -25.35 -10.63
C TRP A 21 -4.76 -24.92 -11.06
N PHE A 22 -4.10 -24.06 -10.29
CA PHE A 22 -2.77 -23.57 -10.62
C PHE A 22 -1.72 -24.69 -10.55
N GLN A 23 -1.78 -25.53 -9.52
CA GLN A 23 -0.88 -26.67 -9.34
C GLN A 23 -1.09 -27.76 -10.41
N ASP A 24 -2.32 -27.93 -10.89
CA ASP A 24 -2.65 -28.88 -11.97
C ASP A 24 -2.09 -28.46 -13.35
N LEU A 25 -1.66 -27.21 -13.51
CA LEU A 25 -1.03 -26.75 -14.75
C LEU A 25 0.39 -27.32 -14.90
N PRO A 26 0.82 -27.65 -16.14
CA PRO A 26 2.23 -27.85 -16.44
C PRO A 26 3.09 -26.65 -16.00
N GLU A 27 4.33 -26.90 -15.56
CA GLU A 27 5.25 -25.87 -15.06
C GLU A 27 5.42 -24.69 -16.02
N GLU A 28 5.44 -24.95 -17.33
CA GLU A 28 5.53 -23.89 -18.35
C GLU A 28 4.35 -22.91 -18.31
N TYR A 29 3.14 -23.39 -17.98
CA TYR A 29 1.94 -22.57 -17.89
C TYR A 29 1.85 -21.87 -16.54
N GLN A 30 2.30 -22.50 -15.45
CA GLN A 30 2.47 -21.83 -14.16
C GLN A 30 3.38 -20.60 -14.30
N ALA A 31 4.52 -20.76 -14.97
CA ALA A 31 5.46 -19.67 -15.22
C ALA A 31 4.83 -18.52 -16.04
N ILE A 32 4.02 -18.84 -17.06
CA ILE A 32 3.31 -17.84 -17.86
C ILE A 32 2.27 -17.09 -17.03
N VAL A 33 1.52 -17.78 -16.18
CA VAL A 33 0.52 -17.15 -15.29
C VAL A 33 1.20 -16.22 -14.29
N LEU A 34 2.29 -16.65 -13.66
CA LEU A 34 3.06 -15.84 -12.70
C LEU A 34 3.64 -14.59 -13.38
N GLU A 35 4.28 -14.74 -14.54
CA GLU A 35 4.83 -13.61 -15.29
C GLU A 35 3.73 -12.65 -15.77
N GLY A 36 2.59 -13.18 -16.19
CA GLY A 36 1.41 -12.38 -16.54
C GLY A 36 0.92 -11.55 -15.35
N GLY A 37 0.81 -12.15 -14.17
CA GLY A 37 0.44 -11.47 -12.93
C GLY A 37 1.43 -10.38 -12.54
N ARG A 38 2.74 -10.63 -12.67
CA ARG A 38 3.80 -9.64 -12.41
C ARG A 38 3.69 -8.44 -13.35
N ARG A 39 3.56 -8.68 -14.65
CA ARG A 39 3.41 -7.60 -15.66
C ARG A 39 2.15 -6.79 -15.44
N MET A 40 1.04 -7.45 -15.12
CA MET A 40 -0.21 -6.76 -14.82
C MET A 40 -0.05 -5.88 -13.58
N SER A 41 0.59 -6.38 -12.52
CA SER A 41 0.85 -5.62 -11.29
C SER A 41 1.65 -4.35 -11.57
N GLU A 42 2.69 -4.43 -12.40
CA GLU A 42 3.49 -3.27 -12.81
C GLU A 42 2.68 -2.26 -13.63
N ALA A 43 1.88 -2.74 -14.59
CA ALA A 43 1.03 -1.90 -15.42
C ALA A 43 -0.05 -1.20 -14.58
N ALA A 44 -0.70 -1.93 -13.67
CA ALA A 44 -1.71 -1.41 -12.76
C ALA A 44 -1.14 -0.33 -11.85
N ARG A 45 0.05 -0.53 -11.27
CA ARG A 45 0.72 0.50 -10.45
C ARG A 45 0.98 1.79 -11.22
N ARG A 46 1.33 1.70 -12.52
CA ARG A 46 1.50 2.87 -13.38
C ARG A 46 0.16 3.55 -13.65
N GLN A 47 -0.86 2.79 -14.02
CA GLN A 47 -2.20 3.31 -14.30
C GLN A 47 -2.79 4.02 -13.08
N THR A 48 -2.66 3.44 -11.88
CA THR A 48 -3.18 4.05 -10.64
C THR A 48 -2.59 5.43 -10.38
N ARG A 49 -1.32 5.67 -10.71
CA ARG A 49 -0.71 7.01 -10.57
C ARG A 49 -1.35 8.03 -11.50
N ILE A 50 -1.57 7.65 -12.75
CA ILE A 50 -2.22 8.50 -13.77
C ILE A 50 -3.64 8.84 -13.32
N VAL A 51 -4.43 7.82 -12.97
CA VAL A 51 -5.84 8.01 -12.59
C VAL A 51 -5.98 8.81 -11.28
N ARG A 52 -5.03 8.68 -10.35
CA ARG A 52 -5.00 9.51 -9.13
C ARG A 52 -4.80 10.99 -9.46
N GLU A 53 -3.85 11.30 -10.33
CA GLU A 53 -3.58 12.67 -10.78
C GLU A 53 -4.77 13.25 -11.55
N GLU A 54 -5.33 12.50 -12.50
CA GLU A 54 -6.53 12.90 -13.24
C GLU A 54 -7.73 13.13 -12.31
N GLY A 55 -7.93 12.25 -11.34
CA GLY A 55 -8.99 12.37 -10.35
C GLY A 55 -8.83 13.59 -9.46
N GLN A 56 -7.60 13.87 -9.00
CA GLN A 56 -7.30 15.06 -8.21
C GLN A 56 -7.62 16.35 -9.00
N ASN A 57 -7.12 16.45 -10.23
CA ASN A 57 -7.37 17.60 -11.10
C ASN A 57 -8.87 17.82 -11.34
N TYR A 58 -9.61 16.74 -11.65
CA TYR A 58 -11.05 16.82 -11.83
C TYR A 58 -11.76 17.36 -10.57
N LEU A 59 -11.35 16.90 -9.39
CA LEU A 59 -11.96 17.32 -8.14
C LEU A 59 -11.68 18.81 -7.84
N GLU A 60 -10.48 19.29 -8.10
CA GLU A 60 -10.12 20.72 -8.02
C GLU A 60 -10.96 21.56 -9.00
N GLU A 61 -11.13 21.10 -10.25
CA GLU A 61 -11.99 21.75 -11.25
C GLU A 61 -13.46 21.83 -10.83
N GLN A 62 -13.95 20.84 -10.08
CA GLN A 62 -15.29 20.86 -9.50
C GLN A 62 -15.39 21.71 -8.23
N GLY A 63 -14.30 22.37 -7.81
CA GLY A 63 -14.27 23.29 -6.68
C GLY A 63 -13.97 22.63 -5.33
N MET A 64 -13.39 21.43 -5.32
CA MET A 64 -12.91 20.83 -4.07
C MET A 64 -11.59 21.49 -3.62
N GLU A 65 -11.51 21.84 -2.34
CA GLU A 65 -10.29 22.30 -1.69
C GLU A 65 -9.46 21.09 -1.27
N ILE A 66 -8.31 20.88 -1.91
CA ILE A 66 -7.41 19.77 -1.64
C ILE A 66 -6.24 20.27 -0.79
N TYR A 67 -6.09 19.69 0.40
CA TYR A 67 -5.03 19.98 1.34
C TYR A 67 -3.99 18.85 1.34
N ASP A 68 -2.72 19.20 1.13
CA ASP A 68 -1.60 18.29 1.28
C ASP A 68 -0.85 18.61 2.59
N PRO A 69 -1.00 17.80 3.66
CA PRO A 69 -0.39 18.06 4.95
C PRO A 69 1.14 18.12 4.90
N THR A 70 1.74 18.91 5.78
CA THR A 70 3.20 18.94 5.94
C THR A 70 3.70 17.63 6.57
N PRO A 71 5.00 17.30 6.45
CA PRO A 71 5.57 16.14 7.15
C PRO A 71 5.26 16.13 8.65
N GLU A 72 5.37 17.29 9.33
CA GLU A 72 5.06 17.44 10.75
C GLU A 72 3.59 17.15 11.09
N GLU A 73 2.66 17.41 10.17
CA GLU A 73 1.24 17.09 10.36
C GLU A 73 0.96 15.61 10.11
N ILE A 74 1.65 15.00 9.14
CA ILE A 74 1.62 13.55 8.92
C ILE A 74 2.15 12.81 10.15
N ASP A 75 3.23 13.29 10.75
CA ASP A 75 3.81 12.68 11.95
C ASP A 75 2.85 12.77 13.14
N LYS A 76 2.12 13.89 13.31
CA LYS A 76 1.06 13.98 14.33
C LYS A 76 -0.06 12.95 14.11
N PHE A 77 -0.44 12.67 12.86
CA PHE A 77 -1.39 11.60 12.58
C PHE A 77 -0.80 10.24 12.95
N ARG A 78 0.47 9.98 12.61
CA ARG A 78 1.16 8.72 12.95
C ARG A 78 1.22 8.53 14.46
N GLU A 79 1.76 9.50 15.22
CA GLU A 79 1.85 9.46 16.68
C GLU A 79 0.50 9.19 17.35
N ALA A 80 -0.58 9.81 16.84
CA ALA A 80 -1.90 9.66 17.42
C ALA A 80 -2.58 8.31 17.10
N THR A 81 -2.12 7.59 16.07
CA THR A 81 -2.83 6.41 15.54
C THR A 81 -2.04 5.12 15.55
N GLN A 82 -0.70 5.18 15.55
CA GLN A 82 0.14 4.01 15.31
C GLN A 82 -0.03 2.93 16.38
N GLU A 83 0.10 3.29 17.67
CA GLU A 83 -0.07 2.37 18.79
C GLU A 83 -1.48 1.77 18.86
N PRO A 84 -2.58 2.55 18.92
CA PRO A 84 -3.91 1.95 19.06
C PRO A 84 -4.33 1.10 17.85
N VAL A 85 -3.86 1.42 16.64
CA VAL A 85 -4.13 0.60 15.45
C VAL A 85 -3.30 -0.69 15.50
N THR A 86 -2.03 -0.62 15.89
CA THR A 86 -1.16 -1.81 15.98
C THR A 86 -1.70 -2.79 17.02
N ASP A 87 -2.11 -2.30 18.20
CA ASP A 87 -2.71 -3.13 19.25
C ASP A 87 -3.99 -3.82 18.75
N TYR A 88 -4.89 -3.06 18.11
CA TYR A 88 -6.10 -3.62 17.52
C TYR A 88 -5.81 -4.71 16.48
N VAL A 89 -4.80 -4.51 15.63
CA VAL A 89 -4.44 -5.49 14.59
C VAL A 89 -3.83 -6.73 15.22
N LYS A 90 -2.96 -6.60 16.23
CA LYS A 90 -2.38 -7.74 16.96
C LYS A 90 -3.47 -8.59 17.62
N ASP A 91 -4.48 -7.96 18.22
CA ASP A 91 -5.63 -8.66 18.79
C ASP A 91 -6.52 -9.37 17.74
N ALA A 92 -6.52 -8.87 16.50
CA ALA A 92 -7.39 -9.35 15.43
C ALA A 92 -6.77 -10.48 14.58
N VAL A 93 -5.50 -10.83 14.78
CA VAL A 93 -4.78 -11.86 14.02
C VAL A 93 -4.42 -13.05 14.91
N ASP A 94 -4.33 -14.24 14.32
CA ASP A 94 -3.99 -15.46 15.06
C ASP A 94 -2.53 -15.50 15.53
N ASP A 95 -1.64 -14.80 14.82
CA ASP A 95 -0.21 -14.75 15.08
C ASP A 95 0.29 -13.30 14.94
N GLU A 96 0.45 -12.65 16.10
CA GLU A 96 0.88 -11.25 16.20
C GLU A 96 2.30 -11.02 15.65
N SER A 97 3.13 -12.07 15.54
CA SER A 97 4.49 -11.94 15.02
C SER A 97 4.53 -11.46 13.57
N TRP A 98 3.44 -11.68 12.82
CA TRP A 98 3.29 -11.12 11.47
C TRP A 98 3.21 -9.60 11.47
N VAL A 99 2.63 -8.98 12.50
CA VAL A 99 2.54 -7.52 12.60
C VAL A 99 3.92 -6.92 12.78
N ASP A 100 4.69 -7.45 13.73
CA ASP A 100 6.06 -6.99 13.99
C ASP A 100 6.98 -7.23 12.79
N ARG A 101 6.84 -8.39 12.13
CA ARG A 101 7.60 -8.70 10.93
C ARG A 101 7.29 -7.75 9.76
N ILE A 102 6.04 -7.33 9.58
CA ILE A 102 5.70 -6.35 8.53
C ILE A 102 6.44 -5.03 8.75
N PHE A 103 6.55 -4.57 9.99
CA PHE A 103 7.31 -3.35 10.31
C PHE A 103 8.81 -3.53 10.06
N GLU A 104 9.40 -4.62 10.54
CA GLU A 104 10.83 -4.91 10.33
C GLU A 104 11.20 -4.96 8.83
N GLU A 105 10.39 -5.66 8.02
CA GLU A 105 10.63 -5.77 6.58
C GLU A 105 10.37 -4.44 5.85
N ALA A 106 9.47 -3.60 6.36
CA ALA A 106 9.24 -2.26 5.82
C ALA A 106 10.44 -1.34 6.09
N ASP A 107 10.99 -1.36 7.30
CA ASP A 107 12.16 -0.57 7.68
C ASP A 107 13.39 -1.00 6.88
N GLN A 108 13.61 -2.31 6.74
CA GLN A 108 14.68 -2.84 5.89
C GLN A 108 14.52 -2.38 4.43
N ALA A 109 13.30 -2.43 3.88
CA ALA A 109 13.05 -2.00 2.51
C ALA A 109 13.31 -0.50 2.31
N LEU A 110 13.00 0.34 3.32
CA LEU A 110 13.32 1.77 3.28
C LEU A 110 14.83 2.00 3.23
N GLU A 111 15.60 1.31 4.08
CA GLU A 111 17.06 1.37 4.10
C GLU A 111 17.66 0.94 2.75
N GLU A 112 17.24 -0.20 2.21
CA GLU A 112 17.72 -0.72 0.92
C GLU A 112 17.44 0.24 -0.25
N LEU A 113 16.33 0.97 -0.18
CA LEU A 113 15.94 1.96 -1.18
C LEU A 113 16.61 3.33 -0.95
N GLY A 114 17.39 3.49 0.12
CA GLY A 114 18.09 4.72 0.46
C GLY A 114 17.20 5.82 1.04
N TYR A 115 16.04 5.46 1.60
CA TYR A 115 15.27 6.37 2.43
C TYR A 115 15.89 6.39 3.84
N GLU A 116 16.04 7.58 4.41
CA GLU A 116 16.36 7.72 5.84
C GLU A 116 15.14 7.23 6.65
N GLU A 117 15.38 6.64 7.83
CA GLU A 117 14.31 6.29 8.78
C GLU A 117 13.36 7.49 8.90
N ILE A 118 12.08 7.27 8.61
CA ILE A 118 11.06 8.29 8.78
C ILE A 118 10.73 8.36 10.28
N GLY A 119 11.61 9.00 11.05
CA GLY A 119 11.35 9.38 12.44
C GLY A 119 12.47 9.06 13.44
N GLU A 120 13.35 10.04 13.68
CA GLU A 120 13.62 10.54 15.03
C GLU A 120 13.12 11.99 15.14
#